data_AF-A0A0K8J6R9-F1
#
_entry.id   AF-A0A0K8J6R9-F1
#
_cell.length_a   1.000
_cell.length_b   1.000
_cell.length_c   1.000
_cell.angle_alpha   90.00
_cell.angle_beta   90.00
_cell.angle_gamma   90.00
#
_symmetry.space_group_name_H-M   'P 1'
#
loop_
_entity.id
_entity.type
_entity.pdbx_description
1 polymer ?
#
loop_
_entity_poly.entity_id
_entity_poly.type
_entity_poly.pdbx_seq_one_letter_code
_entity_poly.pdbx_strand_id
1 'polypeptide(L)'
;MIQLKFISFLLVLCLAMINLVGCGEVEETREKTLPDGSKIIVDTGGKILTEEKVEPLEGYTYDEDTGRYINETTGIWYVVENGQKIIPSEEYFDRDKVVSISGIGIADRPNDVWELKEVREITIQSGDTLVDVINPYFMNEHFRMNYEWYAKQVLEINNITDPNIIKAGDTLKIPIYIDKGAKDSNEESAGDNHENKNMLSKEEIIQLVESIDPYQLKPAMTPKERYDLRTEIYSKIPKDKIHNFSHAIQSSALQLYSIVSDDRYIELIDKNHPRWDAYDENNLFGIVTVLSGVEKYVDYKPLQEDIDAVKKLCNEGLKERNILKIIDANRILQDLSRHLIRVPYQGEGEEKVDYGDIHNLYFKATKTLEGAHNFFK
;
A
#
# COMPACT_ATOMS: atom_id res chain seq x y z
N MET A 1 56.81 9.71 64.20
CA MET A 1 56.00 8.50 63.93
C MET A 1 54.67 8.87 63.23
N ILE A 2 54.74 9.68 62.17
CA ILE A 2 53.58 10.15 61.37
C ILE A 2 53.82 9.94 59.86
N GLN A 3 55.03 9.51 59.46
CA GLN A 3 55.42 9.32 58.06
C GLN A 3 55.18 7.89 57.53
N LEU A 4 54.88 6.90 58.38
CA LEU A 4 54.77 5.50 57.96
C LEU A 4 53.32 5.01 57.69
N LYS A 5 52.29 5.80 58.05
CA LYS A 5 50.88 5.45 57.77
C LYS A 5 50.33 6.05 56.47
N PHE A 6 50.98 7.07 55.90
CA PHE A 6 50.60 7.64 54.61
C PHE A 6 51.07 6.80 53.41
N ILE A 7 52.17 6.07 53.56
CA ILE A 7 52.74 5.23 52.49
C ILE A 7 51.90 3.95 52.28
N SER A 8 51.35 3.37 53.34
CA SER A 8 50.48 2.18 53.23
C SER A 8 49.09 2.50 52.65
N PHE A 9 48.57 3.73 52.82
CA PHE A 9 47.29 4.11 52.22
C PHE A 9 47.42 4.39 50.71
N LEU A 10 48.55 4.95 50.26
CA LEU A 10 48.82 5.15 48.83
C LEU A 10 49.08 3.84 48.08
N LEU A 11 49.76 2.86 48.71
CA LEU A 11 50.03 1.55 48.09
C LEU A 11 48.76 0.71 47.90
N VAL A 12 47.78 0.81 48.81
CA VAL A 12 46.50 0.12 48.67
C VAL A 12 45.59 0.81 47.63
N LEU A 13 45.67 2.15 47.48
CA LEU A 13 44.98 2.85 46.38
C LEU A 13 45.60 2.53 45.02
N CYS A 14 46.93 2.39 44.93
CA CYS A 14 47.60 2.00 43.68
C CYS A 14 47.33 0.55 43.28
N LEU A 15 47.14 -0.39 44.22
CA LEU A 15 46.75 -1.78 43.88
C LEU A 15 45.24 -1.93 43.55
N ALA A 16 44.38 -1.03 44.03
CA ALA A 16 42.97 -1.01 43.65
C ALA A 16 42.72 -0.43 42.25
N MET A 17 43.60 0.46 41.77
CA MET A 17 43.54 1.02 40.41
C MET A 17 44.15 0.10 39.34
N ILE A 18 44.84 -0.97 39.72
CA ILE A 18 45.48 -1.92 38.78
C ILE A 18 44.58 -3.14 38.47
N ASN A 19 43.48 -3.35 39.20
CA ASN A 19 42.55 -4.48 38.96
C ASN A 19 41.20 -4.07 38.32
N LEU A 20 41.11 -2.88 37.73
CA LEU A 20 39.91 -2.40 37.01
C LEU A 20 40.23 -1.90 35.59
N VAL A 21 41.31 -2.41 35.01
CA VAL A 21 41.49 -2.45 33.55
C VAL A 21 41.42 -3.93 33.18
N GLY A 22 40.20 -4.38 32.90
CA GLY A 22 39.99 -5.68 32.27
C GLY A 22 40.75 -5.74 30.95
N CYS A 23 41.16 -6.95 30.57
CA CYS A 23 41.77 -7.26 29.29
C CYS A 23 41.06 -6.52 28.14
N GLY A 24 41.72 -5.51 27.61
CA GLY A 24 41.50 -4.91 26.31
C GLY A 24 42.85 -4.36 25.89
N GLU A 25 43.40 -4.87 24.79
CA GLU A 25 44.60 -4.32 24.19
C GLU A 25 44.36 -2.81 23.98
N VAL A 26 45.15 -1.96 24.63
CA VAL A 26 45.18 -0.54 24.28
C VAL A 26 45.94 -0.45 22.97
N GLU A 27 45.23 -0.55 21.85
CA GLU A 27 45.79 -0.30 20.51
C GLU A 27 46.25 1.16 20.47
N GLU A 28 47.57 1.39 20.47
CA GLU A 28 48.14 2.72 20.23
C GLU A 28 47.81 3.16 18.80
N THR A 29 46.80 4.01 18.67
CA THR A 29 46.33 4.56 17.41
C THR A 29 47.16 5.78 16.98
N ARG A 30 47.38 5.94 15.67
CA ARG A 30 48.09 7.09 15.08
C ARG A 30 47.27 7.73 13.96
N GLU A 31 47.24 9.06 13.92
CA GLU A 31 46.54 9.84 12.89
C GLU A 31 47.43 10.02 11.65
N LYS A 32 46.93 9.68 10.46
CA LYS A 32 47.65 9.78 9.18
C LYS A 32 46.85 10.60 8.18
N THR A 33 47.50 11.59 7.56
CA THR A 33 46.89 12.44 6.52
C THR A 33 47.13 11.87 5.13
N LEU A 34 46.06 11.72 4.35
CA LEU A 34 46.04 11.26 2.97
C LEU A 34 46.40 12.40 1.99
N PRO A 35 46.75 12.10 0.73
CA PRO A 35 47.19 13.10 -0.25
C PRO A 35 46.14 14.16 -0.61
N ASP A 36 44.86 13.87 -0.38
CA ASP A 36 43.73 14.80 -0.55
C ASP A 36 43.48 15.67 0.70
N GLY A 37 44.27 15.49 1.77
CA GLY A 37 44.16 16.22 3.03
C GLY A 37 43.24 15.57 4.08
N SER A 38 42.54 14.48 3.74
CA SER A 38 41.71 13.74 4.70
C SER A 38 42.57 12.99 5.72
N LYS A 39 42.06 12.72 6.94
CA LYS A 39 42.82 12.08 8.01
C LYS A 39 42.16 10.79 8.47
N ILE A 40 42.95 9.74 8.68
CA ILE A 40 42.49 8.41 9.12
C ILE A 40 43.26 7.95 10.36
N ILE A 41 42.64 7.06 11.16
CA ILE A 41 43.25 6.45 12.34
C ILE A 41 43.71 5.04 11.98
N VAL A 42 44.96 4.71 12.31
CA VAL A 42 45.58 3.40 12.05
C VAL A 42 46.20 2.82 13.30
N ASP A 43 46.25 1.49 13.39
CA ASP A 43 47.01 0.79 14.44
C ASP A 43 48.53 0.91 14.23
N THR A 44 49.29 0.40 15.20
CA THR A 44 50.76 0.28 15.14
C THR A 44 51.29 -0.53 13.95
N GLY A 45 50.46 -1.38 13.32
CA GLY A 45 50.79 -2.18 12.14
C GLY A 45 50.42 -1.53 10.81
N GLY A 46 49.79 -0.35 10.83
CA GLY A 46 49.30 0.35 9.64
C GLY A 46 47.98 -0.19 9.08
N LYS A 47 47.28 -1.04 9.82
CA LYS A 47 45.91 -1.45 9.51
C LYS A 47 44.97 -0.30 9.88
N ILE A 48 44.02 -0.02 9.01
CA ILE A 48 42.99 0.98 9.28
C ILE A 48 42.13 0.43 10.41
N LEU A 49 42.19 1.08 11.56
CA LEU A 49 41.25 0.87 12.64
C LEU A 49 40.07 1.78 12.33
N THR A 50 39.14 1.26 11.54
CA THR A 50 37.79 1.78 11.63
C THR A 50 37.33 1.44 13.03
N GLU A 51 37.31 2.43 13.94
CA GLU A 51 36.26 2.44 14.96
C GLU A 51 34.99 2.00 14.22
N GLU A 52 34.33 0.92 14.68
CA GLU A 52 32.95 0.69 14.27
C GLU A 52 32.20 1.93 14.76
N LYS A 53 32.22 2.95 13.91
CA LYS A 53 31.41 4.13 14.06
C LYS A 53 30.01 3.56 14.05
N VAL A 54 29.41 3.48 15.24
CA VAL A 54 27.97 3.45 15.38
C VAL A 54 27.50 4.56 14.48
N GLU A 55 26.91 4.19 13.34
CA GLU A 55 26.41 5.18 12.42
C GLU A 55 25.24 5.84 13.12
N PRO A 56 25.32 7.13 13.49
CA PRO A 56 24.16 7.80 14.03
C PRO A 56 23.09 7.81 12.93
N LEU A 57 22.03 7.05 13.17
CA LEU A 57 20.91 6.94 12.25
C LEU A 57 19.87 7.98 12.66
N GLU A 58 19.65 8.97 11.80
CA GLU A 58 18.63 9.98 12.02
C GLU A 58 17.25 9.33 12.24
N GLY A 59 16.59 9.69 13.34
CA GLY A 59 15.31 9.10 13.77
C GLY A 59 15.42 7.75 14.48
N TYR A 60 16.61 7.34 14.91
CA TYR A 60 16.84 6.12 15.69
C TYR A 60 17.66 6.40 16.94
N THR A 61 17.25 5.78 18.05
CA THR A 61 18.06 5.69 19.27
C THR A 61 18.82 4.36 19.28
N TYR A 62 20.14 4.40 19.47
CA TYR A 62 20.96 3.20 19.60
C TYR A 62 21.10 2.78 21.07
N ASP A 63 20.81 1.51 21.35
CA ASP A 63 21.01 0.86 22.66
C ASP A 63 22.32 0.07 22.64
N GLU A 64 23.33 0.58 23.33
CA GLU A 64 24.68 0.00 23.40
C GLU A 64 24.72 -1.35 24.11
N ASP A 65 23.81 -1.61 25.06
CA ASP A 65 23.81 -2.85 25.84
C ASP A 65 23.24 -4.02 25.03
N THR A 66 22.30 -3.74 24.13
CA THR A 66 21.60 -4.75 23.34
C THR A 66 21.98 -4.76 21.85
N GLY A 67 22.72 -3.75 21.38
CA GLY A 67 23.10 -3.57 19.99
C GLY A 67 21.92 -3.21 19.08
N ARG A 68 20.85 -2.65 19.65
CA ARG A 68 19.58 -2.40 18.96
C ARG A 68 19.48 -0.95 18.49
N TYR A 69 18.97 -0.76 17.29
CA TYR A 69 18.49 0.55 16.85
C TYR A 69 16.99 0.60 17.03
N ILE A 70 16.47 1.54 17.81
CA ILE A 70 15.04 1.73 18.04
C ILE A 70 14.59 2.93 17.21
N ASN A 71 13.64 2.72 16.29
CA ASN A 71 13.08 3.83 15.52
C ASN A 71 12.24 4.71 16.45
N GLU A 72 12.56 5.99 16.51
CA GLU A 72 11.93 6.95 17.43
C GLU A 72 10.45 7.21 17.10
N THR A 73 10.03 6.93 15.87
CA THR A 73 8.65 7.10 15.41
C THR A 73 7.80 5.86 15.65
N THR A 74 8.30 4.68 15.29
CA THR A 74 7.51 3.44 15.32
C THR A 74 7.73 2.61 16.58
N GLY A 75 8.80 2.87 17.34
CA GLY A 75 9.24 2.07 18.47
C GLY A 75 9.78 0.69 18.10
N ILE A 76 9.78 0.34 16.81
CA ILE A 76 10.30 -0.92 16.31
C ILE A 76 11.81 -0.91 16.49
N TRP A 77 12.39 -2.04 16.90
CA TRP A 77 13.83 -2.18 16.93
C TRP A 77 14.40 -3.01 15.76
N TYR A 78 15.63 -2.70 15.41
CA TYR A 78 16.36 -3.24 14.27
C TYR A 78 17.77 -3.64 14.70
N VAL A 79 18.36 -4.55 13.93
CA VAL A 79 19.79 -4.87 13.96
C VAL A 79 20.42 -4.46 12.64
N VAL A 80 21.74 -4.24 12.63
CA VAL A 80 22.50 -4.00 11.40
C VAL A 80 23.33 -5.25 11.10
N GLU A 81 22.98 -5.94 10.02
CA GLU A 81 23.72 -7.12 9.54
C GLU A 81 24.28 -6.83 8.15
N ASN A 82 25.59 -7.00 7.96
CA ASN A 82 26.28 -6.74 6.68
C ASN A 82 25.99 -5.33 6.10
N GLY A 83 25.82 -4.33 6.97
CA GLY A 83 25.50 -2.96 6.58
C GLY A 83 24.04 -2.73 6.16
N GLN A 84 23.15 -3.70 6.37
CA GLN A 84 21.71 -3.58 6.13
C GLN A 84 20.94 -3.58 7.44
N LYS A 85 19.94 -2.70 7.54
CA LYS A 85 19.01 -2.70 8.67
C LYS A 85 18.03 -3.87 8.51
N ILE A 86 17.85 -4.67 9.56
CA ILE A 86 16.94 -5.82 9.56
C ILE A 86 16.04 -5.75 10.78
N ILE A 87 14.73 -5.90 10.57
CA ILE A 87 13.79 -6.19 11.66
C ILE A 87 13.88 -7.68 11.96
N PRO A 88 14.32 -8.06 13.16
CA PRO A 88 14.58 -9.45 13.50
C PRO A 88 13.29 -10.24 13.76
N SER A 89 13.42 -11.57 13.77
CA SER A 89 12.28 -12.50 13.83
C SER A 89 11.47 -12.37 15.12
N GLU A 90 12.15 -12.03 16.23
CA GLU A 90 11.61 -11.90 17.57
C GLU A 90 10.77 -10.63 17.72
N GLU A 91 11.08 -9.57 16.97
CA GLU A 91 10.37 -8.31 17.10
C GLU A 91 8.96 -8.43 16.54
N TYR A 92 7.96 -8.22 17.42
CA TYR A 92 6.57 -8.18 17.00
C TYR A 92 6.19 -6.75 16.65
N PHE A 93 5.56 -6.59 15.50
CA PHE A 93 4.95 -5.33 15.11
C PHE A 93 3.78 -5.61 14.18
N ASP A 94 2.75 -4.79 14.27
CA ASP A 94 1.61 -4.85 13.35
C ASP A 94 2.07 -4.50 11.94
N ARG A 95 1.56 -5.22 10.93
CA ARG A 95 1.88 -4.99 9.51
C ARG A 95 1.82 -3.51 9.13
N ASP A 96 0.88 -2.78 9.71
CA ASP A 96 0.61 -1.37 9.47
C ASP A 96 1.76 -0.44 9.94
N LYS A 97 2.59 -0.86 10.90
CA LYS A 97 3.76 -0.10 11.36
C LYS A 97 4.91 -0.10 10.36
N VAL A 98 4.97 -1.08 9.44
CA VAL A 98 6.07 -1.22 8.46
C VAL A 98 5.87 -0.44 7.17
N VAL A 99 4.65 0.05 6.90
CA VAL A 99 4.29 0.78 5.67
C VAL A 99 5.12 2.07 5.48
N SER A 100 5.84 2.52 6.51
CA SER A 100 6.68 3.73 6.53
C SER A 100 8.18 3.49 6.30
N ILE A 101 8.63 2.24 6.10
CA ILE A 101 10.06 1.90 6.23
C ILE A 101 10.61 1.32 4.91
N SER A 102 11.27 2.17 4.11
CA SER A 102 11.97 1.75 2.87
C SER A 102 13.41 1.32 3.14
N GLY A 103 13.89 0.27 2.46
CA GLY A 103 15.30 -0.13 2.50
C GLY A 103 15.70 -0.96 3.73
N ILE A 104 14.75 -1.63 4.37
CA ILE A 104 14.97 -2.48 5.55
C ILE A 104 14.56 -3.92 5.24
N GLY A 105 15.40 -4.88 5.64
CA GLY A 105 15.07 -6.31 5.58
C GLY A 105 14.12 -6.70 6.69
N ILE A 106 13.17 -7.59 6.42
CA ILE A 106 12.20 -8.06 7.42
C ILE A 106 12.30 -9.57 7.51
N ALA A 107 12.72 -10.09 8.65
CA ALA A 107 12.82 -11.53 8.87
C ALA A 107 11.42 -12.15 9.09
N ASP A 108 11.21 -13.38 8.63
CA ASP A 108 10.03 -14.17 9.02
C ASP A 108 10.00 -14.35 10.55
N ARG A 109 8.79 -14.42 11.11
CA ARG A 109 8.53 -14.74 12.52
C ARG A 109 8.81 -16.23 12.78
N PRO A 110 9.24 -16.61 14.00
CA PRO A 110 9.43 -18.00 14.37
C PRO A 110 8.14 -18.83 14.24
N ASN A 111 8.24 -20.10 13.82
CA ASN A 111 7.05 -20.91 13.53
C ASN A 111 6.18 -21.21 14.76
N ASP A 112 6.73 -21.13 15.97
CA ASP A 112 6.03 -21.42 17.23
C ASP A 112 5.15 -20.26 17.73
N VAL A 113 5.24 -19.08 17.11
CA VAL A 113 4.39 -17.92 17.46
C VAL A 113 3.00 -17.99 16.83
N TRP A 114 2.79 -18.87 15.85
CA TRP A 114 1.52 -18.96 15.12
C TRP A 114 0.48 -19.81 15.85
N GLU A 115 -0.75 -19.31 15.88
CA GLU A 115 -1.91 -20.00 16.47
C GLU A 115 -3.04 -20.08 15.44
N LEU A 116 -3.65 -21.26 15.29
CA LEU A 116 -4.75 -21.46 14.36
C LEU A 116 -5.97 -20.62 14.80
N LYS A 117 -6.38 -19.68 13.94
CA LYS A 117 -7.55 -18.82 14.16
C LYS A 117 -8.81 -19.47 13.59
N GLU A 118 -8.75 -19.90 12.33
CA GLU A 118 -9.88 -20.51 11.63
C GLU A 118 -9.42 -21.42 10.50
N VAL A 119 -10.35 -22.19 9.93
CA VAL A 119 -10.15 -22.99 8.72
C VAL A 119 -11.21 -22.59 7.72
N ARG A 120 -10.78 -22.14 6.53
CA ARG A 120 -11.66 -21.82 5.40
C ARG A 120 -11.72 -23.01 4.45
N GLU A 121 -12.79 -23.11 3.68
CA GLU A 121 -13.00 -24.16 2.70
C GLU A 121 -13.12 -23.57 1.29
N ILE A 122 -12.41 -24.15 0.32
CA ILE A 122 -12.36 -23.67 -1.07
C ILE A 122 -12.65 -24.83 -2.01
N THR A 123 -13.52 -24.61 -2.98
CA THR A 123 -13.72 -25.58 -4.07
C THR A 123 -12.67 -25.37 -5.16
N ILE A 124 -11.89 -26.40 -5.43
CA ILE A 124 -10.85 -26.40 -6.46
C ILE A 124 -11.48 -26.30 -7.84
N GLN A 125 -10.99 -25.40 -8.69
CA GLN A 125 -11.44 -25.21 -10.06
C GLN A 125 -10.56 -25.96 -11.06
N SER A 126 -11.09 -26.16 -12.26
CA SER A 126 -10.33 -26.79 -13.35
C SER A 126 -9.19 -25.89 -13.78
N GLY A 127 -7.94 -26.39 -13.66
CA GLY A 127 -6.73 -25.65 -14.02
C GLY A 127 -5.97 -25.08 -12.82
N ASP A 128 -6.53 -25.15 -11.62
CA ASP A 128 -5.85 -24.72 -10.39
C ASP A 128 -4.62 -25.59 -10.09
N THR A 129 -3.56 -24.95 -9.60
CA THR A 129 -2.49 -25.62 -8.86
C THR A 129 -2.60 -25.33 -7.37
N LEU A 130 -2.04 -26.19 -6.52
CA LEU A 130 -2.08 -25.98 -5.08
C LEU A 130 -1.42 -24.66 -4.68
N VAL A 131 -0.37 -24.25 -5.39
CA VAL A 131 0.31 -22.97 -5.18
C VAL A 131 -0.62 -21.80 -5.51
N ASP A 132 -1.35 -21.85 -6.62
CA ASP A 132 -2.28 -20.79 -7.03
C ASP A 132 -3.42 -20.62 -6.03
N VAL A 133 -3.86 -21.72 -5.41
CA VAL A 133 -4.93 -21.70 -4.40
C VAL A 133 -4.42 -21.20 -3.04
N ILE A 134 -3.20 -21.59 -2.61
CA ILE A 134 -2.66 -21.25 -1.29
C ILE A 134 -2.08 -19.83 -1.24
N ASN A 135 -1.38 -19.40 -2.29
CA ASN A 135 -0.63 -18.14 -2.30
C ASN A 135 -1.46 -16.91 -1.92
N PRO A 136 -2.70 -16.73 -2.42
CA PRO A 136 -3.53 -15.60 -2.02
C PRO A 136 -3.76 -15.54 -0.51
N TYR A 137 -3.98 -16.67 0.13
CA TYR A 137 -4.20 -16.72 1.59
C TYR A 137 -2.91 -16.46 2.35
N PHE A 138 -1.81 -17.07 1.94
CA PHE A 138 -0.51 -16.82 2.56
C PHE A 138 -0.12 -15.33 2.50
N MET A 139 -0.19 -14.73 1.30
CA MET A 139 0.23 -13.34 1.08
C MET A 139 -0.66 -12.35 1.82
N ASN A 140 -1.97 -12.61 1.89
CA ASN A 140 -2.93 -11.69 2.47
C ASN A 140 -3.04 -11.84 3.99
N GLU A 141 -3.00 -13.06 4.50
CA GLU A 141 -3.38 -13.37 5.89
C GLU A 141 -2.16 -13.65 6.80
N HIS A 142 -1.00 -14.02 6.25
CA HIS A 142 0.14 -14.52 7.03
C HIS A 142 1.40 -13.67 6.85
N PHE A 143 1.31 -12.40 7.24
CA PHE A 143 2.44 -11.46 7.21
C PHE A 143 3.63 -11.96 8.04
N ARG A 144 4.81 -12.07 7.41
CA ARG A 144 6.05 -12.61 8.01
C ARG A 144 5.95 -14.07 8.46
N MET A 145 5.01 -14.85 7.94
CA MET A 145 5.03 -16.29 8.13
C MET A 145 5.99 -16.94 7.12
N ASN A 146 6.65 -18.02 7.51
CA ASN A 146 7.44 -18.80 6.57
C ASN A 146 6.54 -19.61 5.62
N TYR A 147 6.70 -19.40 4.31
CA TYR A 147 5.88 -20.07 3.29
C TYR A 147 5.98 -21.60 3.31
N GLU A 148 7.20 -22.14 3.44
CA GLU A 148 7.39 -23.59 3.44
C GLU A 148 6.73 -24.25 4.65
N TRP A 149 6.77 -23.58 5.80
CA TRP A 149 6.06 -24.03 6.98
C TRP A 149 4.54 -24.01 6.75
N TYR A 150 4.01 -22.90 6.22
CA TYR A 150 2.58 -22.76 5.93
C TYR A 150 2.07 -23.83 4.95
N ALA A 151 2.79 -24.03 3.84
CA ALA A 151 2.44 -25.02 2.83
C ALA A 151 2.35 -26.43 3.41
N LYS A 152 3.25 -26.80 4.35
CA LYS A 152 3.17 -28.09 5.07
C LYS A 152 1.89 -28.20 5.90
N GLN A 153 1.47 -27.13 6.58
CA GLN A 153 0.22 -27.13 7.35
C GLN A 153 -1.01 -27.36 6.45
N VAL A 154 -1.03 -26.76 5.26
CA VAL A 154 -2.11 -26.99 4.28
C VAL A 154 -2.12 -28.43 3.78
N LEU A 155 -0.95 -29.01 3.50
CA LEU A 155 -0.86 -30.41 3.06
C LEU A 155 -1.34 -31.38 4.15
N GLU A 156 -0.91 -31.15 5.40
CA GLU A 156 -1.27 -31.97 6.55
C GLU A 156 -2.78 -31.95 6.83
N ILE A 157 -3.42 -30.78 6.90
CA ILE A 157 -4.86 -30.68 7.20
C ILE A 157 -5.75 -31.30 6.10
N ASN A 158 -5.26 -31.39 4.87
CA ASN A 158 -5.96 -31.97 3.73
C ASN A 158 -5.58 -33.43 3.44
N ASN A 159 -4.63 -34.02 4.18
CA ASN A 159 -4.07 -35.34 3.91
C ASN A 159 -3.50 -35.48 2.48
N ILE A 160 -2.90 -34.41 1.94
CA ILE A 160 -2.30 -34.41 0.60
C ILE A 160 -0.85 -34.86 0.70
N THR A 161 -0.51 -35.97 0.05
CA THR A 161 0.86 -36.51 0.00
C THR A 161 1.63 -36.09 -1.24
N ASP A 162 0.95 -35.80 -2.35
CA ASP A 162 1.52 -35.23 -3.57
C ASP A 162 0.82 -33.91 -3.91
N PRO A 163 1.50 -32.76 -3.78
CA PRO A 163 0.92 -31.43 -4.02
C PRO A 163 0.50 -31.21 -5.48
N ASN A 164 0.94 -32.05 -6.43
CA ASN A 164 0.59 -31.92 -7.84
C ASN A 164 -0.73 -32.64 -8.21
N ILE A 165 -1.31 -33.39 -7.27
CA ILE A 165 -2.50 -34.21 -7.50
C ILE A 165 -3.66 -33.62 -6.71
N ILE A 166 -4.20 -32.51 -7.22
CA ILE A 166 -5.48 -31.96 -6.78
C ILE A 166 -6.54 -32.12 -7.87
N LYS A 167 -7.82 -32.23 -7.49
CA LYS A 167 -8.91 -32.45 -8.45
C LYS A 167 -9.92 -31.32 -8.39
N ALA A 168 -10.34 -30.87 -9.56
CA ALA A 168 -11.44 -29.93 -9.68
C ALA A 168 -12.71 -30.50 -9.03
N GLY A 169 -13.40 -29.67 -8.25
CA GLY A 169 -14.58 -30.04 -7.48
C GLY A 169 -14.29 -30.49 -6.05
N ASP A 170 -13.04 -30.84 -5.71
CA ASP A 170 -12.67 -31.17 -4.33
C ASP A 170 -12.68 -29.91 -3.45
N THR A 171 -12.95 -30.09 -2.15
CA THR A 171 -12.88 -29.03 -1.15
C THR A 171 -11.52 -29.07 -0.45
N LEU A 172 -10.77 -27.97 -0.54
CA LEU A 172 -9.50 -27.75 0.13
C LEU A 172 -9.71 -26.91 1.39
N LYS A 173 -9.19 -27.40 2.53
CA LYS A 173 -9.16 -26.69 3.81
C LYS A 173 -7.93 -25.80 3.90
N ILE A 174 -8.16 -24.50 4.09
CA ILE A 174 -7.11 -23.51 4.24
C ILE A 174 -7.07 -23.03 5.70
N PRO A 175 -6.03 -23.40 6.47
CA PRO A 175 -5.85 -22.90 7.82
C PRO A 175 -5.40 -21.43 7.77
N ILE A 176 -6.00 -20.61 8.64
CA ILE A 176 -5.62 -19.22 8.86
C ILE A 176 -5.07 -19.10 10.27
N TYR A 177 -3.84 -18.62 10.40
CA TYR A 177 -3.17 -18.42 11.67
C TYR A 177 -3.12 -16.94 12.06
N ILE A 178 -3.00 -16.70 13.36
CA ILE A 178 -2.70 -15.38 13.95
C ILE A 178 -1.40 -15.48 14.75
N ASP A 179 -0.62 -14.40 14.77
CA ASP A 179 0.54 -14.28 15.64
C ASP A 179 0.09 -14.11 17.09
N LYS A 180 0.61 -14.91 18.02
CA LYS A 180 0.30 -14.79 19.45
C LYS A 180 0.66 -13.41 20.01
N GLY A 181 1.69 -12.76 19.46
CA GLY A 181 2.06 -11.38 19.84
C GLY A 181 0.99 -10.34 19.50
N ALA A 182 0.06 -10.65 18.56
CA ALA A 182 -1.07 -9.80 18.23
C ALA A 182 -2.20 -9.81 19.28
N LYS A 183 -2.16 -10.74 20.24
CA LYS A 183 -3.17 -10.83 21.30
C LYS A 183 -2.85 -9.90 22.48
N ASP A 184 -1.57 -9.61 22.70
CA ASP A 184 -1.10 -8.79 23.82
C ASP A 184 -1.23 -7.28 23.55
N SER A 185 -1.57 -6.86 22.31
CA SER A 185 -1.76 -5.46 21.92
C SER A 185 -3.19 -4.91 22.09
N ASN A 186 -4.15 -5.74 22.55
CA ASN A 186 -5.56 -5.34 22.75
C ASN A 186 -5.90 -4.86 24.17
N GLU A 187 -4.92 -4.77 25.08
CA GLU A 187 -5.10 -4.20 26.42
C GLU A 187 -4.17 -3.00 26.66
N GLU A 188 -4.17 -1.99 25.78
CA GLU A 188 -3.84 -0.59 26.15
C GLU A 188 -4.00 0.35 24.95
N SER A 189 -5.21 0.89 24.75
CA SER A 189 -5.38 2.35 24.56
C SER A 189 -6.85 2.71 24.78
N ALA A 190 -7.15 3.17 26.00
CA ALA A 190 -8.29 4.03 26.28
C ALA A 190 -7.73 5.43 26.54
N GLY A 191 -8.10 6.39 25.69
CA GLY A 191 -7.69 7.80 25.74
C GLY A 191 -6.83 8.14 24.51
N ASP A 192 -7.15 9.12 23.68
CA ASP A 192 -7.82 10.39 23.96
C ASP A 192 -8.71 10.81 22.79
N ASN A 193 -9.87 11.38 23.11
CA ASN A 193 -10.81 11.96 22.16
C ASN A 193 -10.44 13.42 21.93
N HIS A 194 -10.12 13.82 20.71
CA HIS A 194 -10.52 15.14 20.20
C HIS A 194 -10.66 15.16 18.66
N GLU A 195 -11.92 15.36 18.24
CA GLU A 195 -12.39 16.02 17.02
C GLU A 195 -12.13 15.39 15.62
N ASN A 196 -13.15 14.69 15.09
CA ASN A 196 -14.00 15.29 14.05
C ASN A 196 -15.34 14.54 13.90
N LYS A 197 -16.46 15.21 14.13
CA LYS A 197 -17.79 14.59 14.32
C LYS A 197 -18.53 14.25 13.01
N ASN A 198 -17.82 13.98 11.91
CA ASN A 198 -18.41 13.86 10.57
C ASN A 198 -17.66 12.93 9.57
N MET A 199 -16.70 12.11 9.99
CA MET A 199 -16.03 11.18 9.08
C MET A 199 -16.61 9.77 9.23
N LEU A 200 -17.03 9.18 8.10
CA LEU A 200 -17.43 7.77 8.01
C LEU A 200 -16.25 6.87 8.43
N SER A 201 -16.57 5.77 9.12
CA SER A 201 -15.59 4.72 9.41
C SER A 201 -15.12 4.04 8.13
N LYS A 202 -14.00 3.31 8.20
CA LYS A 202 -13.49 2.52 7.07
C LYS A 202 -14.53 1.53 6.57
N GLU A 203 -15.17 0.82 7.49
CA GLU A 203 -16.21 -0.18 7.20
C GLU A 203 -17.44 0.47 6.56
N GLU A 204 -17.84 1.66 7.03
CA GLU A 204 -18.95 2.41 6.42
C GLU A 204 -18.62 2.84 4.98
N ILE A 205 -17.38 3.23 4.70
CA ILE A 205 -16.93 3.58 3.34
C ILE A 205 -16.93 2.36 2.43
N ILE A 206 -16.40 1.22 2.90
CA ILE A 206 -16.38 -0.05 2.14
C ILE A 206 -17.81 -0.47 1.82
N GLN A 207 -18.69 -0.53 2.82
CA GLN A 207 -20.09 -0.90 2.63
C GLN A 207 -20.80 0.05 1.66
N LEU A 208 -20.53 1.34 1.74
CA LEU A 208 -21.10 2.34 0.84
C LEU A 208 -20.68 2.08 -0.62
N VAL A 209 -19.40 1.82 -0.86
CA VAL A 209 -18.85 1.57 -2.20
C VAL A 209 -19.35 0.24 -2.77
N GLU A 210 -19.31 -0.83 -1.97
CA GLU A 210 -19.68 -2.19 -2.39
C GLU A 210 -21.19 -2.42 -2.49
N SER A 211 -22.01 -1.57 -1.85
CA SER A 211 -23.46 -1.64 -1.98
C SER A 211 -23.97 -1.33 -3.40
N ILE A 212 -23.14 -0.68 -4.22
CA ILE A 212 -23.44 -0.45 -5.63
C ILE A 212 -23.01 -1.68 -6.42
N ASP A 213 -23.99 -2.44 -6.91
CA ASP A 213 -23.75 -3.47 -7.92
C ASP A 213 -23.92 -2.86 -9.33
N PRO A 214 -22.83 -2.48 -10.02
CA PRO A 214 -22.92 -1.83 -11.33
C PRO A 214 -23.46 -2.73 -12.43
N TYR A 215 -23.52 -4.06 -12.23
CA TYR A 215 -24.05 -5.01 -13.21
C TYR A 215 -25.57 -5.11 -13.20
N GLN A 216 -26.23 -4.63 -12.14
CA GLN A 216 -27.70 -4.61 -12.03
C GLN A 216 -28.30 -3.27 -12.47
N LEU A 217 -27.48 -2.25 -12.65
CA LEU A 217 -27.91 -0.92 -13.06
C LEU A 217 -27.94 -0.77 -14.58
N LYS A 218 -28.84 0.08 -15.08
CA LYS A 218 -28.96 0.40 -16.51
C LYS A 218 -29.18 1.90 -16.73
N PRO A 219 -28.63 2.49 -17.80
CA PRO A 219 -28.90 3.88 -18.15
C PRO A 219 -30.38 4.13 -18.35
N ALA A 220 -30.87 5.29 -17.90
CA ALA A 220 -32.23 5.73 -18.19
C ALA A 220 -32.49 5.87 -19.70
N MET A 221 -31.47 6.32 -20.46
CA MET A 221 -31.53 6.44 -21.91
C MET A 221 -31.29 5.10 -22.62
N THR A 222 -32.12 4.80 -23.62
CA THR A 222 -31.95 3.67 -24.53
C THR A 222 -30.66 3.78 -25.35
N PRO A 223 -30.13 2.67 -25.91
CA PRO A 223 -28.97 2.72 -26.79
C PRO A 223 -29.13 3.68 -27.98
N LYS A 224 -30.34 3.80 -28.54
CA LYS A 224 -30.63 4.73 -29.64
C LYS A 224 -30.56 6.19 -29.17
N GLU A 225 -31.19 6.53 -28.06
CA GLU A 225 -31.14 7.90 -27.51
C GLU A 225 -29.70 8.32 -27.19
N ARG A 226 -28.89 7.40 -26.63
CA ARG A 226 -27.47 7.66 -26.35
C ARG A 226 -26.66 7.85 -27.62
N TYR A 227 -26.96 7.09 -28.67
CA TYR A 227 -26.33 7.27 -29.99
C TYR A 227 -26.70 8.61 -30.61
N ASP A 228 -27.99 8.98 -30.59
CA ASP A 228 -28.49 10.23 -31.15
C ASP A 228 -27.83 11.41 -30.42
N LEU A 229 -27.77 11.36 -29.07
CA LEU A 229 -27.08 12.35 -28.24
C LEU A 229 -25.57 12.44 -28.57
N ARG A 230 -24.87 11.30 -28.65
CA ARG A 230 -23.44 11.28 -29.02
C ARG A 230 -23.23 11.93 -30.39
N THR A 231 -24.10 11.62 -31.35
CA THR A 231 -24.03 12.15 -32.72
C THR A 231 -24.24 13.66 -32.72
N GLU A 232 -25.22 14.16 -31.95
CA GLU A 232 -25.43 15.60 -31.75
C GLU A 232 -24.19 16.27 -31.16
N ILE A 233 -23.61 15.72 -30.08
CA ILE A 233 -22.40 16.26 -29.46
C ILE A 233 -21.25 16.29 -30.47
N TYR A 234 -21.00 15.18 -31.17
CA TYR A 234 -19.90 15.07 -32.13
C TYR A 234 -20.07 16.01 -33.32
N SER A 235 -21.30 16.33 -33.71
CA SER A 235 -21.56 17.29 -34.81
C SER A 235 -21.04 18.71 -34.50
N LYS A 236 -20.88 19.04 -33.22
CA LYS A 236 -20.38 20.33 -32.75
C LYS A 236 -18.87 20.33 -32.49
N ILE A 237 -18.23 19.17 -32.47
CA ILE A 237 -16.78 19.02 -32.28
C ILE A 237 -16.11 19.01 -33.66
N PRO A 238 -15.00 19.76 -33.86
CA PRO A 238 -14.24 19.67 -35.10
C PRO A 238 -13.85 18.22 -35.41
N LYS A 239 -14.04 17.78 -36.67
CA LYS A 239 -13.90 16.36 -37.06
C LYS A 239 -12.54 15.76 -36.68
N ASP A 240 -11.46 16.53 -36.80
CA ASP A 240 -10.09 16.13 -36.44
C ASP A 240 -9.84 16.07 -34.92
N LYS A 241 -10.79 16.54 -34.10
CA LYS A 241 -10.73 16.58 -32.64
C LYS A 241 -11.62 15.55 -31.95
N ILE A 242 -12.55 14.92 -32.67
CA ILE A 242 -13.44 13.88 -32.11
C ILE A 242 -12.64 12.74 -31.48
N HIS A 243 -11.56 12.29 -32.13
CA HIS A 243 -10.69 11.26 -31.59
C HIS A 243 -10.06 11.70 -30.26
N ASN A 244 -9.51 12.91 -30.20
CA ASN A 244 -8.88 13.44 -28.99
C ASN A 244 -9.89 13.59 -27.84
N PHE A 245 -11.11 14.07 -28.14
CA PHE A 245 -12.20 14.16 -27.17
C PHE A 245 -12.57 12.78 -26.62
N SER A 246 -12.80 11.81 -27.50
CA SER A 246 -13.16 10.43 -27.12
C SER A 246 -12.05 9.78 -26.29
N HIS A 247 -10.80 9.95 -26.73
CA HIS A 247 -9.63 9.42 -26.05
C HIS A 247 -9.50 10.03 -24.66
N ALA A 248 -9.64 11.35 -24.49
CA ALA A 248 -9.50 12.01 -23.20
C ALA A 248 -10.43 11.43 -22.13
N ILE A 249 -11.70 11.19 -22.48
CA ILE A 249 -12.68 10.56 -21.57
C ILE A 249 -12.29 9.10 -21.30
N GLN A 250 -12.03 8.32 -22.34
CA GLN A 250 -11.75 6.88 -22.20
C GLN A 250 -10.46 6.59 -21.43
N SER A 251 -9.38 7.32 -21.71
CA SER A 251 -8.11 7.12 -21.00
C SER A 251 -8.21 7.57 -19.55
N SER A 252 -8.88 8.69 -19.28
CA SER A 252 -9.10 9.15 -17.90
C SER A 252 -9.95 8.14 -17.12
N ALA A 253 -10.97 7.56 -17.75
CA ALA A 253 -11.78 6.49 -17.16
C ALA A 253 -10.91 5.28 -16.80
N LEU A 254 -10.05 4.84 -17.72
CA LEU A 254 -9.15 3.71 -17.48
C LEU A 254 -8.18 3.97 -16.32
N GLN A 255 -7.58 5.16 -16.27
CA GLN A 255 -6.66 5.54 -15.20
C GLN A 255 -7.35 5.53 -13.83
N LEU A 256 -8.53 6.14 -13.70
CA LEU A 256 -9.28 6.09 -12.44
C LEU A 256 -9.75 4.68 -12.08
N TYR A 257 -10.15 3.87 -13.07
CA TYR A 257 -10.51 2.48 -12.83
C TYR A 257 -9.35 1.70 -12.21
N SER A 258 -8.13 1.90 -12.71
CA SER A 258 -6.93 1.30 -12.15
C SER A 258 -6.55 1.81 -10.75
N ILE A 259 -7.24 2.82 -10.21
CA ILE A 259 -7.09 3.23 -8.81
C ILE A 259 -8.09 2.50 -7.93
N VAL A 260 -9.31 2.27 -8.46
CA VAL A 260 -10.43 1.76 -7.67
C VAL A 260 -10.68 0.26 -7.79
N SER A 261 -10.14 -0.40 -8.82
CA SER A 261 -10.33 -1.84 -9.02
C SER A 261 -9.47 -2.67 -8.08
N ASP A 262 -9.83 -3.96 -7.94
CA ASP A 262 -9.06 -4.96 -7.18
C ASP A 262 -8.88 -4.57 -5.70
N ASP A 263 -9.94 -4.01 -5.11
CA ASP A 263 -10.01 -3.56 -3.71
C ASP A 263 -8.95 -2.52 -3.31
N ARG A 264 -8.22 -1.97 -4.28
CA ARG A 264 -7.16 -0.98 -4.05
C ARG A 264 -7.65 0.33 -3.47
N TYR A 265 -8.93 0.64 -3.63
CA TYR A 265 -9.54 1.80 -2.99
C TYR A 265 -9.54 1.66 -1.46
N ILE A 266 -9.55 0.44 -0.91
CA ILE A 266 -9.56 0.18 0.54
C ILE A 266 -8.28 0.71 1.18
N GLU A 267 -7.14 0.55 0.52
CA GLU A 267 -5.85 1.10 0.96
C GLU A 267 -5.91 2.63 1.08
N LEU A 268 -6.63 3.29 0.17
CA LEU A 268 -6.71 4.75 0.07
C LEU A 268 -7.76 5.36 1.00
N ILE A 269 -8.54 4.54 1.72
CA ILE A 269 -9.37 5.02 2.84
C ILE A 269 -8.46 5.56 3.95
N ASP A 270 -7.30 4.94 4.15
CA ASP A 270 -6.26 5.52 4.99
C ASP A 270 -5.64 6.72 4.25
N LYS A 271 -5.82 7.91 4.84
CA LYS A 271 -5.31 9.17 4.32
C LYS A 271 -3.78 9.25 4.42
N ASN A 272 -3.16 8.44 5.27
CA ASN A 272 -1.71 8.41 5.42
C ASN A 272 -1.07 7.36 4.51
N HIS A 273 -1.86 6.61 3.73
CA HIS A 273 -1.34 5.59 2.85
C HIS A 273 -0.38 6.22 1.79
N PRO A 274 0.86 5.70 1.63
CA PRO A 274 1.90 6.32 0.79
C PRO A 274 1.53 6.37 -0.69
N ARG A 275 0.52 5.59 -1.11
CA ARG A 275 -0.02 5.65 -2.46
C ARG A 275 -0.67 7.01 -2.79
N TRP A 276 -1.14 7.76 -1.79
CA TRP A 276 -1.56 9.15 -1.99
C TRP A 276 -0.42 10.03 -2.50
N ASP A 277 0.78 9.89 -1.93
CA ASP A 277 1.96 10.65 -2.36
C ASP A 277 2.32 10.34 -3.82
N ALA A 278 2.27 9.06 -4.20
CA ALA A 278 2.49 8.64 -5.59
C ALA A 278 1.48 9.27 -6.58
N TYR A 279 0.22 9.45 -6.16
CA TYR A 279 -0.79 10.12 -6.96
C TYR A 279 -0.62 11.65 -6.97
N ASP A 280 -0.21 12.24 -5.86
CA ASP A 280 0.11 13.67 -5.78
C ASP A 280 1.29 14.01 -6.70
N GLU A 281 2.38 13.25 -6.62
CA GLU A 281 3.59 13.42 -7.45
C GLU A 281 3.32 13.27 -8.95
N ASN A 282 2.43 12.34 -9.32
CA ASN A 282 2.05 12.12 -10.71
C ASN A 282 0.77 12.90 -11.12
N ASN A 283 0.31 13.84 -10.29
CA ASN A 283 -0.88 14.68 -10.53
C ASN A 283 -2.10 13.84 -10.99
N LEU A 284 -2.34 12.70 -10.34
CA LEU A 284 -3.37 11.71 -10.68
C LEU A 284 -3.38 11.38 -12.18
N PHE A 285 -2.21 11.05 -12.74
CA PHE A 285 -2.01 10.75 -14.16
C PHE A 285 -2.38 11.90 -15.11
N GLY A 286 -2.38 13.14 -14.61
CA GLY A 286 -2.70 14.33 -15.39
C GLY A 286 -4.15 14.40 -15.86
N ILE A 287 -5.08 13.65 -15.26
CA ILE A 287 -6.49 13.55 -15.69
C ILE A 287 -7.14 14.93 -15.84
N VAL A 288 -6.94 15.82 -14.86
CA VAL A 288 -7.50 17.18 -14.88
C VAL A 288 -6.99 17.97 -16.08
N THR A 289 -5.70 17.84 -16.40
CA THR A 289 -5.07 18.49 -17.57
C THR A 289 -5.62 17.93 -18.87
N VAL A 290 -5.75 16.60 -18.98
CA VAL A 290 -6.29 15.92 -20.16
C VAL A 290 -7.72 16.35 -20.45
N LEU A 291 -8.58 16.39 -19.43
CA LEU A 291 -9.98 16.82 -19.56
C LEU A 291 -10.10 18.31 -19.91
N SER A 292 -9.28 19.17 -19.29
CA SER A 292 -9.26 20.61 -19.61
C SER A 292 -8.90 20.88 -21.08
N GLY A 293 -8.07 20.01 -21.68
CA GLY A 293 -7.67 20.13 -23.08
C GLY A 293 -8.82 19.94 -24.09
N VAL A 294 -9.89 19.25 -23.69
CA VAL A 294 -11.03 18.90 -24.55
C VAL A 294 -12.33 19.61 -24.19
N GLU A 295 -12.37 20.26 -23.04
CA GLU A 295 -13.53 21.00 -22.51
C GLU A 295 -14.05 22.07 -23.48
N LYS A 296 -13.14 22.79 -24.15
CA LYS A 296 -13.49 23.81 -25.15
C LYS A 296 -14.32 23.30 -26.34
N TYR A 297 -14.43 21.98 -26.53
CA TYR A 297 -15.23 21.37 -27.58
C TYR A 297 -16.64 20.95 -27.10
N VAL A 298 -16.94 21.12 -25.81
CA VAL A 298 -18.18 20.63 -25.21
C VAL A 298 -19.24 21.74 -25.22
N ASP A 299 -20.15 21.67 -26.20
CA ASP A 299 -21.33 22.53 -26.31
C ASP A 299 -22.62 21.78 -25.91
N TYR A 300 -22.52 21.00 -24.82
CA TYR A 300 -23.66 20.34 -24.19
C TYR A 300 -23.51 20.44 -22.68
N LYS A 301 -24.39 21.23 -22.05
CA LYS A 301 -24.24 21.64 -20.65
C LYS A 301 -24.16 20.46 -19.65
N PRO A 302 -25.00 19.42 -19.72
CA PRO A 302 -24.87 18.28 -18.79
C PRO A 302 -23.53 17.56 -18.88
N LEU A 303 -22.96 17.43 -20.08
CA LEU A 303 -21.64 16.82 -20.28
C LEU A 303 -20.51 17.71 -19.75
N GLN A 304 -20.63 19.03 -19.94
CA GLN A 304 -19.72 20.00 -19.35
C GLN A 304 -19.73 19.90 -17.82
N GLU A 305 -20.92 19.82 -17.22
CA GLU A 305 -21.09 19.67 -15.77
C GLU A 305 -20.53 18.34 -15.25
N ASP A 306 -20.60 17.25 -16.01
CA ASP A 306 -19.93 15.99 -15.66
C ASP A 306 -18.40 16.11 -15.70
N ILE A 307 -17.85 16.75 -16.74
CA ILE A 307 -16.39 16.97 -16.86
C ILE A 307 -15.88 17.86 -15.72
N ASP A 308 -16.60 18.93 -15.40
CA ASP A 308 -16.28 19.83 -14.30
C ASP A 308 -16.36 19.13 -12.94
N ALA A 309 -17.38 18.28 -12.74
CA ALA A 309 -17.51 17.48 -11.53
C ALA A 309 -16.31 16.54 -11.38
N VAL A 310 -15.92 15.80 -12.42
CA VAL A 310 -14.74 14.92 -12.39
C VAL A 310 -13.48 15.69 -12.04
N LYS A 311 -13.22 16.83 -12.70
CA LYS A 311 -12.04 17.66 -12.41
C LYS A 311 -12.02 18.14 -10.97
N LYS A 312 -13.16 18.61 -10.46
CA LYS A 312 -13.32 19.06 -9.08
C LYS A 312 -13.06 17.90 -8.10
N LEU A 313 -13.70 16.75 -8.33
CA LEU A 313 -13.57 15.56 -7.49
C LEU A 313 -12.14 15.02 -7.47
N CYS A 314 -11.43 15.01 -8.60
CA CYS A 314 -10.02 14.62 -8.64
C CYS A 314 -9.14 15.57 -7.82
N ASN A 315 -9.28 16.88 -8.02
CA ASN A 315 -8.49 17.89 -7.29
C ASN A 315 -8.77 17.86 -5.79
N GLU A 316 -10.04 17.81 -5.40
CA GLU A 316 -10.45 17.75 -4.00
C GLU A 316 -10.09 16.38 -3.39
N GLY A 317 -10.22 15.29 -4.15
CA GLY A 317 -9.86 13.95 -3.72
C GLY A 317 -8.38 13.81 -3.39
N LEU A 318 -7.48 14.35 -4.22
CA LEU A 318 -6.06 14.44 -3.89
C LEU A 318 -5.82 15.34 -2.68
N LYS A 319 -6.27 16.60 -2.75
CA LYS A 319 -6.00 17.61 -1.70
C LYS A 319 -6.48 17.19 -0.31
N GLU A 320 -7.64 16.54 -0.25
CA GLU A 320 -8.27 16.12 1.01
C GLU A 320 -7.95 14.66 1.37
N ARG A 321 -7.20 13.96 0.50
CA ARG A 321 -6.97 12.51 0.56
C ARG A 321 -8.26 11.75 0.78
N ASN A 322 -9.22 11.98 -0.10
CA ASN A 322 -10.59 11.50 0.00
C ASN A 322 -10.92 10.55 -1.13
N ILE A 323 -10.84 9.24 -0.85
CA ILE A 323 -11.08 8.18 -1.83
C ILE A 323 -12.51 8.19 -2.38
N LEU A 324 -13.53 8.58 -1.60
CA LEU A 324 -14.90 8.65 -2.10
C LEU A 324 -15.05 9.62 -3.27
N LYS A 325 -14.31 10.75 -3.24
CA LYS A 325 -14.30 11.69 -4.36
C LYS A 325 -13.67 11.09 -5.62
N ILE A 326 -12.58 10.35 -5.46
CA ILE A 326 -11.92 9.65 -6.57
C ILE A 326 -12.82 8.54 -7.14
N ILE A 327 -13.56 7.82 -6.29
CA ILE A 327 -14.53 6.82 -6.73
C ILE A 327 -15.69 7.48 -7.48
N ASP A 328 -16.24 8.60 -6.99
CA ASP A 328 -17.29 9.33 -7.70
C ASP A 328 -16.81 9.85 -9.07
N ALA A 329 -15.59 10.37 -9.15
CA ALA A 329 -14.96 10.74 -10.41
C ALA A 329 -14.86 9.54 -11.37
N ASN A 330 -14.44 8.37 -10.86
CA ASN A 330 -14.40 7.14 -11.64
C ASN A 330 -15.79 6.75 -12.16
N ARG A 331 -16.80 6.73 -11.30
CA ARG A 331 -18.18 6.35 -11.65
C ARG A 331 -18.72 7.18 -12.80
N ILE A 332 -18.54 8.51 -12.76
CA ILE A 332 -18.93 9.42 -13.85
C ILE A 332 -18.19 9.06 -15.15
N LEU A 333 -16.86 8.92 -15.10
CA LEU A 333 -16.08 8.65 -16.31
C LEU A 333 -16.34 7.26 -16.91
N GLN A 334 -16.60 6.24 -16.08
CA GLN A 334 -16.98 4.91 -16.56
C GLN A 334 -18.30 4.96 -17.32
N ASP A 335 -19.31 5.63 -16.75
CA ASP A 335 -20.60 5.82 -17.39
C ASP A 335 -20.45 6.58 -18.72
N LEU A 336 -19.73 7.71 -18.76
CA LEU A 336 -19.49 8.44 -20.01
C LEU A 336 -18.73 7.59 -21.04
N SER A 337 -17.65 6.94 -20.64
CA SER A 337 -16.82 6.11 -21.52
C SER A 337 -17.60 4.95 -22.15
N ARG A 338 -18.33 4.20 -21.31
CA ARG A 338 -19.01 2.96 -21.70
C ARG A 338 -20.40 3.19 -22.26
N HIS A 339 -21.05 4.32 -21.95
CA HIS A 339 -22.45 4.52 -22.31
C HIS A 339 -22.72 5.76 -23.16
N LEU A 340 -21.81 6.73 -23.22
CA LEU A 340 -21.90 7.87 -24.15
C LEU A 340 -20.91 7.75 -25.32
N ILE A 341 -19.65 7.37 -25.06
CA ILE A 341 -18.63 7.31 -26.12
C ILE A 341 -18.74 6.00 -26.91
N ARG A 342 -18.71 4.86 -26.22
CA ARG A 342 -18.86 3.53 -26.82
C ARG A 342 -20.33 3.13 -26.76
N VAL A 343 -21.16 3.62 -27.68
CA VAL A 343 -22.57 3.21 -27.74
C VAL A 343 -22.71 1.93 -28.59
N PRO A 344 -23.34 0.85 -28.11
CA PRO A 344 -23.56 -0.39 -28.88
C PRO A 344 -24.71 -0.25 -29.89
N TYR A 345 -24.64 0.80 -30.72
CA TYR A 345 -25.60 1.13 -31.76
C TYR A 345 -24.91 2.04 -32.80
N GLN A 346 -25.21 1.85 -34.08
CA GLN A 346 -24.62 2.65 -35.17
C GLN A 346 -25.62 3.49 -35.97
N GLY A 347 -26.92 3.47 -35.64
CA GLY A 347 -27.95 4.17 -36.41
C GLY A 347 -28.87 3.20 -37.15
N GLU A 348 -29.85 3.77 -37.86
CA GLU A 348 -30.81 2.98 -38.63
C GLU A 348 -30.16 2.50 -39.94
N GLY A 349 -30.11 1.17 -40.15
CA GLY A 349 -29.50 0.56 -41.33
C GLY A 349 -28.02 0.18 -41.19
N GLU A 350 -27.39 0.47 -40.05
CA GLU A 350 -26.01 0.08 -39.74
C GLU A 350 -25.98 -1.15 -38.79
N GLU A 351 -24.90 -1.94 -38.84
CA GLU A 351 -24.75 -3.10 -37.97
C GLU A 351 -24.56 -2.68 -36.50
N LYS A 352 -24.99 -3.53 -35.57
CA LYS A 352 -24.65 -3.30 -34.16
C LYS A 352 -23.15 -3.52 -33.98
N VAL A 353 -22.49 -2.58 -33.30
CA VAL A 353 -21.12 -2.83 -32.82
C VAL A 353 -21.21 -3.73 -31.60
N ASP A 354 -20.53 -4.86 -31.67
CA ASP A 354 -20.24 -5.67 -30.51
C ASP A 354 -18.95 -5.18 -29.84
N TYR A 355 -19.09 -4.59 -28.66
CA TYR A 355 -17.95 -4.24 -27.82
C TYR A 355 -17.75 -5.26 -26.68
N GLY A 356 -18.41 -6.41 -26.74
CA GLY A 356 -18.45 -7.40 -25.67
C GLY A 356 -19.11 -6.85 -24.41
N ASP A 357 -18.63 -7.33 -23.26
CA ASP A 357 -19.21 -7.06 -21.94
C ASP A 357 -18.88 -5.68 -21.38
N ILE A 358 -18.22 -4.79 -22.15
CA ILE A 358 -17.79 -3.49 -21.62
C ILE A 358 -18.97 -2.60 -21.21
N HIS A 359 -20.17 -2.84 -21.70
CA HIS A 359 -21.37 -2.07 -21.35
C HIS A 359 -22.10 -2.62 -20.12
N ASN A 360 -21.68 -3.74 -19.57
CA ASN A 360 -22.35 -4.35 -18.42
C ASN A 360 -22.16 -3.54 -17.14
N LEU A 361 -21.12 -2.70 -17.07
CA LEU A 361 -20.87 -1.82 -15.94
C LEU A 361 -21.59 -0.48 -16.12
N TYR A 362 -22.47 -0.13 -15.18
CA TYR A 362 -23.10 1.17 -15.09
C TYR A 362 -23.27 1.62 -13.63
N PHE A 363 -22.90 2.86 -13.32
CA PHE A 363 -22.88 3.37 -11.95
C PHE A 363 -23.97 4.40 -11.65
N LYS A 364 -24.74 4.80 -12.67
CA LYS A 364 -25.83 5.77 -12.56
C LYS A 364 -25.38 7.08 -11.93
N ALA A 365 -24.19 7.54 -12.28
CA ALA A 365 -23.53 8.67 -11.62
C ALA A 365 -23.57 9.96 -12.44
N THR A 366 -23.71 9.85 -13.77
CA THR A 366 -23.60 11.01 -14.68
C THR A 366 -24.87 11.83 -14.73
N LYS A 367 -24.69 13.15 -14.77
CA LYS A 367 -25.78 14.08 -15.07
C LYS A 367 -26.22 13.99 -16.53
N THR A 368 -25.31 13.67 -17.45
CA THR A 368 -25.61 13.50 -18.87
C THR A 368 -26.67 12.42 -19.12
N LEU A 369 -26.60 11.28 -18.43
CA LEU A 369 -27.50 10.16 -18.64
C LEU A 369 -28.69 10.13 -17.67
N GLU A 370 -28.54 10.74 -16.48
CA GLU A 370 -29.55 10.64 -15.41
C GLU A 370 -30.20 11.98 -15.02
N GLY A 371 -29.71 13.11 -15.55
CA GLY A 371 -30.22 14.46 -15.25
C GLY A 371 -29.74 15.05 -13.91
N ALA A 372 -29.13 14.24 -13.04
CA ALA A 372 -28.48 14.69 -11.82
C ALA A 372 -27.31 13.76 -11.44
N HIS A 373 -26.34 14.28 -10.70
CA HIS A 373 -25.26 13.49 -10.12
C HIS A 373 -25.75 12.64 -8.94
N ASN A 374 -25.26 11.40 -8.86
CA ASN A 374 -25.54 10.48 -7.75
C ASN A 374 -24.25 10.15 -6.99
N PHE A 375 -23.70 11.14 -6.29
CA PHE A 375 -22.48 11.02 -5.49
C PHE A 375 -22.69 10.28 -4.18
N PHE A 376 -21.62 9.71 -3.65
CA PHE A 376 -21.57 9.30 -2.25
C PHE A 376 -21.71 10.56 -1.37
N LYS A 377 -22.59 10.51 -0.37
CA LYS A 377 -22.94 11.66 0.49
C LYS A 377 -22.19 11.63 1.82
#